data_AF-A0A0B1SNX1-F1
#
_entry.id   AF-A0A0B1SNX1-F1
#
_cell.length_a   1.000
_cell.length_b   1.000
_cell.length_c   1.000
_cell.angle_alpha   90.00
_cell.angle_beta   90.00
_cell.angle_gamma   90.00
#
_symmetry.space_group_name_H-M   'P 1'
#
loop_
_entity.id
_entity.type
_entity.pdbx_description
1 polymer ?
#
loop_
_entity_poly.entity_id
_entity_poly.type
_entity_poly.pdbx_seq_one_letter_code
_entity_poly.pdbx_strand_id
1 'polypeptide(L)'
;MNFAPNYAEIARVLDEFDGKEFSPSTVLDYGSGVGAGFWAVNERFGSQVKDYCMVDPAPSMTQFAMDIMRGDTNDLLFRNVSFRRHLVPSLQTKYDLVIVHRTLCELASQESRLDLVASLWKRTNRFLVLIDSGLRDAFEALIEARDFLLSSGTQLHLEETRNLLTEKNLMNRSVETVLRDRSLSDFERFSLVRDLVPSEINLPTALDPATVYAPCPHDLGCPKLGS
;
A
#
# COMPACT_ATOMS: atom_id res chain seq x y z
N MET A 1 0.03 15.25 20.32
CA MET A 1 0.39 15.70 18.97
C MET A 1 1.86 15.35 18.77
N ASN A 2 2.17 14.42 17.87
CA ASN A 2 3.46 13.73 17.84
C ASN A 2 4.18 13.93 16.49
N PHE A 3 4.42 15.19 16.08
CA PHE A 3 5.04 15.51 14.78
C PHE A 3 6.45 14.90 14.63
N ALA A 4 7.35 15.19 15.57
CA ALA A 4 8.75 14.75 15.51
C ALA A 4 8.94 13.21 15.47
N PRO A 5 8.28 12.40 16.33
CA PRO A 5 8.43 10.95 16.24
C PRO A 5 7.78 10.37 14.98
N ASN A 6 6.63 10.90 14.52
CA ASN A 6 6.01 10.44 13.27
C ASN A 6 6.93 10.70 12.06
N TYR A 7 7.55 11.89 12.01
CA TYR A 7 8.54 12.24 11.01
C TYR A 7 9.72 11.25 11.04
N ALA A 8 10.29 11.01 12.23
CA ALA A 8 11.45 10.15 12.39
C ALA A 8 11.18 8.69 12.00
N GLU A 9 10.01 8.15 12.34
CA GLU A 9 9.58 6.80 11.95
C GLU A 9 9.49 6.66 10.43
N ILE A 10 8.88 7.65 9.75
CA ILE A 10 8.75 7.65 8.29
C ILE A 10 10.12 7.84 7.63
N ALA A 11 10.91 8.81 8.09
CA ALA A 11 12.26 9.07 7.57
C ALA A 11 13.15 7.82 7.66
N ARG A 12 13.11 7.11 8.79
CA ARG A 12 13.84 5.84 8.96
C ARG A 12 13.40 4.78 7.94
N VAL A 13 12.11 4.65 7.64
CA VAL A 13 11.66 3.72 6.59
C VAL A 13 12.13 4.17 5.21
N LEU A 14 12.14 5.48 4.96
CA LEU A 14 12.66 6.00 3.69
C LEU A 14 14.16 5.71 3.51
N ASP A 15 14.94 5.58 4.58
CA ASP A 15 16.36 5.15 4.52
C ASP A 15 16.54 3.76 3.88
N GLU A 16 15.52 2.90 3.91
CA GLU A 16 15.57 1.58 3.24
C GLU A 16 15.61 1.69 1.70
N PHE A 17 15.40 2.89 1.15
CA PHE A 17 15.60 3.18 -0.27
C PHE A 17 17.02 3.65 -0.60
N ASP A 18 17.92 3.83 0.38
CA ASP A 18 19.29 4.23 0.12
C ASP A 18 20.07 3.20 -0.71
N GLY A 19 20.88 3.69 -1.63
CA GLY A 19 21.62 2.87 -2.58
C GLY A 19 20.75 2.20 -3.65
N LYS A 20 19.43 2.46 -3.66
CA LYS A 20 18.49 2.00 -4.70
C LYS A 20 18.10 3.17 -5.60
N GLU A 21 17.85 2.92 -6.88
CA GLU A 21 17.32 3.92 -7.82
C GLU A 21 15.81 4.17 -7.58
N PHE A 22 15.48 4.78 -6.44
CA PHE A 22 14.12 5.15 -6.09
C PHE A 22 13.98 6.66 -5.83
N SER A 23 13.06 7.28 -6.55
CA SER A 23 12.52 8.61 -6.25
C SER A 23 11.06 8.65 -6.73
N PRO A 24 10.08 8.96 -5.85
CA PRO A 24 8.68 9.03 -6.25
C PRO A 24 8.38 10.36 -6.93
N SER A 25 7.64 10.32 -8.05
CA SER A 25 7.11 11.54 -8.67
C SER A 25 5.76 11.95 -8.07
N THR A 26 5.00 11.02 -7.49
CA THR A 26 3.68 11.25 -6.91
C THR A 26 3.53 10.51 -5.58
N VAL A 27 2.97 11.19 -4.57
CA VAL A 27 2.87 10.66 -3.21
C VAL A 27 1.45 10.80 -2.68
N LEU A 28 0.92 9.73 -2.09
CA LEU A 28 -0.31 9.74 -1.30
C LEU A 28 0.06 9.51 0.17
N ASP A 29 -0.22 10.49 1.02
CA ASP A 29 -0.06 10.40 2.47
C ASP A 29 -1.46 10.21 3.08
N TYR A 30 -1.83 8.98 3.42
CA TYR A 30 -3.14 8.64 3.97
C TYR A 30 -3.07 8.56 5.50
N GLY A 31 -3.99 9.26 6.18
CA GLY A 31 -3.83 9.55 7.60
C GLY A 31 -2.75 10.62 7.82
N SER A 32 -2.62 11.57 6.88
CA SER A 32 -1.51 12.52 6.84
C SER A 32 -1.36 13.38 8.10
N GLY A 33 -2.41 13.52 8.90
CA GLY A 33 -2.40 14.26 10.16
C GLY A 33 -1.93 15.69 9.95
N VAL A 34 -0.79 16.01 10.58
CA VAL A 34 -0.15 17.34 10.51
C VAL A 34 0.95 17.43 9.44
N GLY A 35 1.08 16.41 8.59
CA GLY A 35 1.99 16.38 7.45
C GLY A 35 3.38 15.82 7.71
N ALA A 36 3.56 14.98 8.73
CA ALA A 36 4.87 14.36 9.01
C ALA A 36 5.41 13.55 7.81
N GLY A 37 4.53 12.82 7.10
CA GLY A 37 4.89 12.08 5.89
C GLY A 37 5.31 13.01 4.75
N PHE A 38 4.54 14.07 4.50
CA PHE A 38 4.95 15.13 3.57
C PHE A 38 6.37 15.65 3.87
N TRP A 39 6.65 16.07 5.10
CA TRP A 39 7.95 16.65 5.44
C TRP A 39 9.11 15.66 5.28
N ALA A 40 8.94 14.41 5.72
CA ALA A 40 9.96 13.36 5.59
C ALA A 40 10.31 13.08 4.11
N VAL A 41 9.29 13.03 3.26
CA VAL A 41 9.47 12.80 1.83
C VAL A 41 10.06 14.06 1.15
N ASN A 42 9.58 15.25 1.49
CA ASN A 42 10.06 16.51 0.90
C ASN A 42 11.51 16.81 1.29
N GLU A 43 11.93 16.54 2.52
CA GLU A 43 13.31 16.68 2.95
C GLU A 43 14.25 15.74 2.16
N ARG A 44 13.79 14.52 1.89
CA ARG A 44 14.58 13.51 1.20
C ARG A 44 14.65 13.69 -0.32
N PHE A 45 13.52 13.91 -0.97
CA PHE A 45 13.42 13.87 -2.43
C PHE A 45 13.23 15.27 -3.05
N GLY A 46 12.79 16.26 -2.26
CA GLY A 46 12.59 17.65 -2.67
C GLY A 46 11.81 17.78 -3.97
N SER A 47 12.38 18.55 -4.91
CA SER A 47 11.75 18.88 -6.20
C SER A 47 11.47 17.69 -7.12
N GLN A 48 11.96 16.49 -6.81
CA GLN A 48 11.65 15.29 -7.59
C GLN A 48 10.18 14.86 -7.43
N VAL A 49 9.55 15.21 -6.31
CA VAL A 49 8.13 14.92 -6.07
C VAL A 49 7.28 16.01 -6.69
N LYS A 50 6.54 15.66 -7.73
CA LYS A 50 5.72 16.59 -8.50
C LYS A 50 4.36 16.86 -7.88
N ASP A 51 3.80 15.88 -7.16
CA ASP A 51 2.48 16.00 -6.55
C ASP A 51 2.38 15.22 -5.24
N TYR A 52 1.82 15.87 -4.22
CA TYR A 52 1.41 15.29 -2.95
C TYR A 52 -0.12 15.33 -2.82
N CYS A 53 -0.69 14.19 -2.45
CA CYS A 53 -2.08 14.06 -2.05
C CYS A 53 -2.11 13.68 -0.57
N MET A 54 -2.49 14.63 0.27
CA MET A 54 -2.62 14.45 1.71
C MET A 54 -4.09 14.17 2.03
N VAL A 55 -4.36 12.98 2.58
CA VAL A 55 -5.71 12.55 2.95
C VAL A 55 -5.79 12.40 4.46
N ASP A 56 -6.70 13.13 5.09
CA ASP A 56 -7.01 12.97 6.51
C ASP A 56 -8.51 13.19 6.76
N PRO A 57 -9.22 12.23 7.39
CA PRO A 57 -10.66 12.37 7.63
C PRO A 57 -11.00 13.48 8.62
N ALA A 58 -10.08 13.90 9.50
CA ALA A 58 -10.30 14.94 10.49
C ALA A 58 -10.07 16.33 9.90
N PRO A 59 -11.12 17.18 9.77
CA PRO A 59 -10.98 18.51 9.17
C PRO A 59 -10.04 19.42 9.99
N SER A 60 -10.01 19.25 11.31
CA SER A 60 -9.12 20.01 12.19
C SER A 60 -7.64 19.71 11.93
N MET A 61 -7.30 18.45 11.67
CA MET A 61 -5.93 18.03 11.34
C MET A 61 -5.50 18.59 9.99
N THR A 62 -6.37 18.46 8.99
CA THR A 62 -6.15 19.03 7.66
C THR A 62 -5.93 20.55 7.71
N GLN A 63 -6.79 21.28 8.44
CA GLN A 63 -6.65 22.73 8.58
C GLN A 63 -5.34 23.10 9.26
N PHE A 64 -5.00 22.39 10.32
CA PHE A 64 -3.77 22.66 11.07
C PHE A 64 -2.51 22.33 10.24
N ALA A 65 -2.54 21.26 9.42
CA ALA A 65 -1.48 20.96 8.48
C ALA A 65 -1.30 22.08 7.44
N MET A 66 -2.40 22.60 6.88
CA MET A 66 -2.35 23.75 5.98
C MET A 66 -1.75 24.98 6.66
N ASP A 67 -2.11 25.24 7.92
CA ASP A 67 -1.60 26.40 8.67
C ASP A 67 -0.09 26.28 8.92
N ILE A 68 0.44 25.07 9.18
CA ILE A 68 1.90 24.82 9.26
C ILE A 68 2.59 25.04 7.91
N MET A 69 1.92 24.68 6.81
CA MET A 69 2.49 24.75 5.46
C MET A 69 2.29 26.11 4.78
N ARG A 70 1.80 27.13 5.51
CA ARG A 70 1.71 28.51 5.02
C ARG A 70 2.97 29.30 5.32
N GLY A 71 3.32 30.18 4.39
CA GLY A 71 4.37 31.18 4.59
C GLY A 71 3.83 32.48 5.17
N ASP A 72 4.71 33.47 5.29
CA ASP A 72 4.38 34.80 5.83
C ASP A 72 3.28 35.53 5.03
N THR A 73 3.05 35.15 3.77
CA THR A 73 2.02 35.72 2.90
C THR A 73 0.66 35.03 3.02
N ASN A 74 0.48 34.09 3.95
CA ASN A 74 -0.68 33.20 4.09
C ASN A 74 -0.95 32.24 2.91
N ASP A 75 -0.10 32.25 1.88
CA ASP A 75 -0.16 31.25 0.81
C ASP A 75 0.54 29.95 1.23
N LEU A 76 0.12 28.83 0.64
CA LEU A 76 0.84 27.56 0.80
C LEU A 76 2.26 27.70 0.25
N LEU A 77 3.24 27.29 1.05
CA LEU A 77 4.66 27.25 0.68
C LEU A 77 4.91 26.30 -0.51
N PHE A 78 4.08 25.25 -0.62
CA PHE A 78 4.22 24.18 -1.60
C PHE A 78 2.99 24.12 -2.51
N ARG A 79 3.18 24.47 -3.79
CA ARG A 79 2.09 24.50 -4.79
C ARG A 79 1.67 23.11 -5.27
N ASN A 80 2.52 22.11 -5.06
CA ASN A 80 2.32 20.71 -5.42
C ASN A 80 1.62 19.88 -4.34
N VAL A 81 0.94 20.51 -3.37
CA VAL A 81 0.26 19.80 -2.28
C VAL A 81 -1.24 19.99 -2.37
N SER A 82 -1.97 18.88 -2.38
CA SER A 82 -3.43 18.86 -2.32
C SER A 82 -3.91 18.17 -1.04
N PHE A 83 -4.91 18.75 -0.39
CA PHE A 83 -5.49 18.23 0.84
C PHE A 83 -6.90 17.71 0.58
N ARG A 84 -7.23 16.55 1.13
CA ARG A 84 -8.54 15.90 0.95
C ARG A 84 -8.99 15.22 2.23
N ARG A 85 -10.31 15.16 2.42
CA ARG A 85 -10.92 14.40 3.53
C ARG A 85 -11.07 12.92 3.25
N HIS A 86 -11.19 12.56 1.97
CA HIS A 86 -11.42 11.19 1.53
C HIS A 86 -10.59 10.91 0.28
N LEU A 87 -10.32 9.63 0.04
CA LEU A 87 -9.72 9.16 -1.21
C LEU A 87 -10.61 9.57 -2.40
N VAL A 88 -9.98 9.88 -3.53
CA VAL A 88 -10.72 10.11 -4.77
C VAL A 88 -11.43 8.82 -5.20
N PRO A 89 -12.73 8.82 -5.54
CA PRO A 89 -13.43 7.57 -5.84
C PRO A 89 -12.82 6.77 -7.00
N SER A 90 -12.29 7.47 -8.01
CA SER A 90 -11.63 6.84 -9.16
C SER A 90 -10.34 6.13 -8.76
N LEU A 91 -10.21 4.85 -9.11
CA LEU A 91 -8.99 4.05 -8.95
C LEU A 91 -7.96 4.26 -10.08
N GLN A 92 -8.26 5.11 -11.06
CA GLN A 92 -7.35 5.40 -12.18
C GLN A 92 -6.12 6.20 -11.75
N THR A 93 -6.23 6.97 -10.66
CA THR A 93 -5.11 7.72 -10.10
C THR A 93 -4.28 6.81 -9.21
N LYS A 94 -3.07 6.48 -9.66
CA LYS A 94 -2.04 5.79 -8.87
C LYS A 94 -0.93 6.73 -8.43
N TYR A 95 -0.25 6.39 -7.34
CA TYR A 95 0.85 7.13 -6.74
C TYR A 95 2.10 6.25 -6.66
N ASP A 96 3.28 6.81 -6.95
CA ASP A 96 4.55 6.07 -6.84
C ASP A 96 4.79 5.60 -5.41
N LEU A 97 4.47 6.43 -4.43
CA LEU A 97 4.58 6.11 -3.01
C LEU A 97 3.25 6.38 -2.29
N VAL A 98 2.71 5.37 -1.64
CA VAL A 98 1.59 5.51 -0.70
C VAL A 98 2.12 5.26 0.70
N ILE A 99 1.88 6.20 1.62
CA ILE A 99 2.26 6.09 3.03
C ILE A 99 0.98 6.01 3.87
N VAL A 100 0.95 5.05 4.79
CA VAL A 100 -0.08 4.90 5.82
C VAL A 100 0.63 4.85 7.15
N HIS A 101 0.42 5.88 7.99
CA HIS A 101 1.09 6.00 9.28
C HIS A 101 0.06 6.01 10.41
N ARG A 102 0.10 4.99 11.28
CA ARG A 102 -0.70 4.85 12.50
C ARG A 102 -2.23 4.89 12.27
N THR A 103 -2.67 4.44 11.10
CA THR A 103 -4.09 4.51 10.70
C THR A 103 -4.83 3.19 10.84
N LEU A 104 -4.14 2.04 10.81
CA LEU A 104 -4.82 0.74 10.73
C LEU A 104 -5.62 0.46 11.99
N CYS A 105 -5.06 0.74 13.17
CA CYS A 105 -5.76 0.57 14.45
C CYS A 105 -6.87 1.58 14.71
N GLU A 106 -7.00 2.64 13.91
CA GLU A 106 -8.10 3.61 14.04
C GLU A 106 -9.41 3.07 13.44
N LEU A 107 -9.33 2.03 12.60
CA LEU A 107 -10.48 1.41 11.97
C LEU A 107 -11.14 0.38 12.88
N ALA A 108 -12.46 0.49 12.99
CA ALA A 108 -13.26 -0.26 13.97
C ALA A 108 -13.36 -1.77 13.68
N SER A 109 -13.14 -2.21 12.44
CA SER A 109 -13.26 -3.62 12.06
C SER A 109 -12.12 -4.07 11.14
N GLN A 110 -11.85 -5.38 11.17
CA GLN A 110 -10.95 -6.06 10.24
C GLN A 110 -11.38 -5.82 8.79
N GLU A 111 -12.66 -5.98 8.49
CA GLU A 111 -13.21 -5.73 7.15
C GLU A 111 -12.88 -4.32 6.65
N SER A 112 -13.12 -3.29 7.46
CA SER A 112 -12.80 -1.90 7.08
C SER A 112 -11.30 -1.68 6.85
N ARG A 113 -10.44 -2.34 7.64
CA ARG A 113 -8.98 -2.28 7.44
C ARG A 113 -8.57 -2.90 6.11
N LEU A 114 -9.05 -4.11 5.82
CA LEU A 114 -8.70 -4.82 4.59
C LEU A 114 -9.25 -4.11 3.34
N ASP A 115 -10.45 -3.54 3.42
CA ASP A 115 -11.01 -2.70 2.36
C ASP A 115 -10.17 -1.44 2.10
N LEU A 116 -9.71 -0.78 3.17
CA LEU A 116 -8.79 0.35 3.04
C LEU A 116 -7.47 -0.10 2.39
N VAL A 117 -6.86 -1.16 2.89
CA VAL A 117 -5.59 -1.71 2.37
C VAL A 117 -5.73 -2.07 0.88
N ALA A 118 -6.81 -2.74 0.49
CA ALA A 118 -7.09 -3.06 -0.91
C ALA A 118 -7.25 -1.80 -1.77
N SER A 119 -7.97 -0.79 -1.28
CA SER A 119 -8.18 0.48 -1.97
C SER A 119 -6.86 1.25 -2.17
N LEU A 120 -6.00 1.26 -1.15
CA LEU A 120 -4.69 1.92 -1.21
C LEU A 120 -3.71 1.17 -2.11
N TRP A 121 -3.71 -0.16 -2.07
CA TRP A 121 -2.87 -0.98 -2.95
C TRP A 121 -3.25 -0.78 -4.42
N LYS A 122 -4.54 -0.74 -4.76
CA LYS A 122 -5.01 -0.40 -6.12
C LYS A 122 -4.57 0.99 -6.60
N ARG A 123 -4.24 1.88 -5.68
CA ARG A 123 -3.71 3.24 -5.95
C ARG A 123 -2.20 3.31 -5.87
N THR A 124 -1.51 2.20 -5.66
CA THR A 124 -0.06 2.15 -5.55
C THR A 124 0.53 1.78 -6.91
N ASN A 125 1.54 2.53 -7.34
CA ASN A 125 2.29 2.25 -8.57
C ASN A 125 3.63 1.55 -8.26
N ARG A 126 4.32 1.94 -7.18
CA ARG A 126 5.63 1.34 -6.82
C ARG A 126 5.67 0.79 -5.39
N PHE A 127 5.38 1.61 -4.38
CA PHE A 127 5.48 1.18 -2.98
C PHE A 127 4.29 1.64 -2.13
N LEU A 128 3.76 0.70 -1.34
CA LEU A 128 2.84 0.96 -0.24
C LEU A 128 3.62 0.75 1.07
N VAL A 129 3.74 1.80 1.87
CA VAL A 129 4.43 1.81 3.14
C VAL A 129 3.39 1.85 4.26
N LEU A 130 3.32 0.77 5.03
CA LEU A 130 2.47 0.66 6.22
C LEU A 130 3.35 0.75 7.46
N ILE A 131 3.13 1.77 8.28
CA ILE A 131 3.85 2.00 9.53
C ILE A 131 2.82 2.18 10.64
N ASP A 132 2.99 1.50 11.75
CA ASP A 132 2.11 1.66 12.91
C ASP A 132 2.93 1.62 14.21
N SER A 133 2.25 1.79 15.34
CA SER A 133 2.85 1.82 16.67
C SER A 133 3.48 0.49 17.05
N GLY A 134 4.41 0.51 18.01
CA GLY A 134 5.01 -0.71 18.58
C GLY A 134 4.09 -1.48 19.54
N LEU A 135 2.76 -1.35 19.41
CA LEU A 135 1.75 -2.04 20.22
C LEU A 135 1.36 -3.37 19.57
N ARG A 136 0.76 -4.26 20.36
CA ARG A 136 0.35 -5.59 19.91
C ARG A 136 -0.71 -5.52 18.80
N ASP A 137 -1.77 -4.76 19.01
CA ASP A 137 -2.87 -4.66 18.05
C ASP A 137 -2.40 -4.08 16.71
N ALA A 138 -1.43 -3.17 16.75
CA ALA A 138 -0.78 -2.60 15.57
C ALA A 138 0.07 -3.63 14.82
N PHE A 139 0.83 -4.46 15.55
CA PHE A 139 1.55 -5.58 14.95
C PHE A 139 0.57 -6.58 14.30
N GLU A 140 -0.50 -6.96 15.00
CA GLU A 140 -1.51 -7.88 14.47
C GLU A 140 -2.19 -7.31 13.20
N ALA A 141 -2.54 -6.02 13.20
CA ALA A 141 -3.10 -5.34 12.02
C ALA A 141 -2.12 -5.28 10.83
N LEU A 142 -0.81 -5.09 11.07
CA LEU A 142 0.21 -5.10 10.02
C LEU A 142 0.41 -6.50 9.41
N ILE A 143 0.45 -7.54 10.24
CA ILE A 143 0.54 -8.94 9.77
C ILE A 143 -0.73 -9.30 8.98
N GLU A 144 -1.90 -8.91 9.47
CA GLU A 144 -3.17 -9.10 8.77
C GLU A 144 -3.16 -8.43 7.38
N ALA A 145 -2.73 -7.17 7.28
CA ALA A 145 -2.63 -6.46 6.00
C ALA A 145 -1.63 -7.13 5.05
N ARG A 146 -0.48 -7.58 5.58
CA ARG A 146 0.53 -8.33 4.83
C ARG A 146 -0.06 -9.61 4.22
N ASP A 147 -0.64 -10.45 5.07
CA ASP A 147 -1.12 -11.77 4.66
C ASP A 147 -2.29 -11.64 3.67
N PHE A 148 -3.14 -10.62 3.86
CA PHE A 148 -4.18 -10.26 2.91
C PHE A 148 -3.61 -9.90 1.53
N LEU A 149 -2.63 -8.98 1.45
CA LEU A 149 -2.04 -8.56 0.17
C LEU A 149 -1.35 -9.73 -0.56
N LEU A 150 -0.63 -10.58 0.16
CA LEU A 150 0.03 -11.77 -0.40
C LEU A 150 -0.98 -12.81 -0.91
N SER A 151 -2.03 -13.06 -0.12
CA SER A 151 -3.07 -14.05 -0.48
C SER A 151 -3.93 -13.56 -1.63
N SER A 152 -4.41 -12.32 -1.60
CA SER A 152 -5.21 -11.73 -2.68
C SER A 152 -4.42 -11.57 -3.98
N GLY A 153 -3.09 -11.39 -3.88
CA GLY A 153 -2.18 -11.38 -5.02
C GLY A 153 -2.00 -12.73 -5.71
N THR A 154 -2.43 -13.82 -5.09
CA THR A 154 -2.37 -15.19 -5.65
C THR A 154 -3.76 -15.81 -5.83
N GLN A 155 -4.81 -15.17 -5.33
CA GLN A 155 -6.18 -15.60 -5.58
C GLN A 155 -6.62 -15.24 -7.00
N LEU A 156 -6.62 -16.22 -7.90
CA LEU A 156 -7.06 -16.04 -9.29
C LEU A 156 -8.52 -15.59 -9.38
N HIS A 157 -8.78 -14.57 -10.21
CA HIS A 157 -10.13 -14.28 -10.67
C HIS A 157 -10.52 -15.29 -11.75
N LEU A 158 -11.16 -16.39 -11.35
CA LEU A 158 -11.34 -17.59 -12.20
C LEU A 158 -12.05 -17.31 -13.54
N GLU A 159 -13.04 -16.42 -13.55
CA GLU A 159 -13.77 -16.05 -14.77
C GLU A 159 -12.90 -15.28 -15.76
N GLU A 160 -12.33 -14.14 -15.33
CA GLU A 160 -11.38 -13.36 -16.12
C GLU A 160 -10.17 -14.18 -16.57
N THR A 161 -9.63 -15.05 -15.70
CA THR A 161 -8.53 -15.96 -16.04
C THR A 161 -8.94 -16.90 -17.18
N ARG A 162 -10.13 -17.51 -17.11
CA ARG A 162 -10.63 -18.38 -18.17
C ARG A 162 -10.82 -17.62 -19.48
N ASN A 163 -11.38 -16.41 -19.42
CA ASN A 163 -11.60 -15.57 -20.59
C ASN A 163 -10.27 -15.18 -21.27
N LEU A 164 -9.30 -14.68 -20.49
CA LEU A 164 -7.97 -14.32 -20.96
C LEU A 164 -7.26 -15.49 -21.65
N LEU A 165 -7.22 -16.65 -20.99
CA LEU A 165 -6.51 -17.81 -21.51
C LEU A 165 -7.19 -18.40 -22.75
N THR A 166 -8.51 -18.27 -22.86
CA THR A 166 -9.24 -18.67 -24.07
C THR A 166 -8.93 -17.72 -25.23
N GLU A 167 -8.99 -16.41 -24.99
CA GLU A 167 -8.67 -15.38 -26.00
C GLU A 167 -7.23 -15.53 -26.53
N LYS A 168 -6.28 -15.87 -25.65
CA LYS A 168 -4.87 -16.10 -26.00
C LYS A 168 -4.57 -17.49 -26.57
N ASN A 169 -5.58 -18.35 -26.75
CA ASN A 169 -5.42 -19.76 -27.17
C ASN A 169 -4.48 -20.59 -26.26
N LEU A 170 -4.46 -20.28 -24.97
CA LEU A 170 -3.67 -20.98 -23.94
C LEU A 170 -4.50 -21.95 -23.09
N MET A 171 -5.83 -21.91 -23.22
CA MET A 171 -6.73 -22.83 -22.52
C MET A 171 -6.57 -24.26 -23.05
N ASN A 172 -5.94 -25.12 -22.26
CA ASN A 172 -5.74 -26.54 -22.55
C ASN A 172 -6.25 -27.43 -21.39
N ARG A 173 -6.25 -28.76 -21.59
CA ARG A 173 -6.78 -29.72 -20.62
C ARG A 173 -6.08 -29.65 -19.25
N SER A 174 -4.77 -29.40 -19.23
CA SER A 174 -4.00 -29.27 -17.99
C SER A 174 -4.42 -28.02 -17.21
N VAL A 175 -4.50 -26.87 -17.88
CA VAL A 175 -4.99 -25.62 -17.28
C VAL A 175 -6.42 -25.78 -16.76
N GLU A 176 -7.31 -26.39 -17.55
CA GLU A 176 -8.70 -26.58 -17.14
C GLU A 176 -8.82 -27.49 -15.90
N THR A 177 -7.97 -28.52 -15.81
CA THR A 177 -7.93 -29.42 -14.66
C THR A 177 -7.54 -28.67 -13.39
N VAL A 178 -6.47 -27.86 -13.45
CA VAL A 178 -6.02 -27.04 -12.33
C VAL A 178 -7.09 -26.02 -11.90
N LEU A 179 -7.71 -25.32 -12.86
CA LEU A 179 -8.75 -24.31 -12.56
C LEU A 179 -10.02 -24.90 -11.94
N ARG A 180 -10.34 -26.17 -12.19
CA ARG A 180 -11.52 -26.85 -11.64
C ARG A 180 -11.24 -27.59 -10.33
N ASP A 181 -9.97 -27.78 -9.97
CA ASP A 181 -9.59 -28.51 -8.77
C ASP A 181 -9.90 -27.69 -7.50
N ARG A 182 -10.82 -28.23 -6.70
CA ARG A 182 -11.28 -27.64 -5.44
C ARG A 182 -10.41 -28.03 -4.25
N SER A 183 -9.50 -28.99 -4.41
CA SER A 183 -8.58 -29.42 -3.37
C SER A 183 -7.34 -28.53 -3.26
N LEU A 184 -6.99 -27.82 -4.34
CA LEU A 184 -5.89 -26.87 -4.38
C LEU A 184 -6.21 -25.61 -3.57
N SER A 185 -5.23 -25.15 -2.78
CA SER A 185 -5.22 -23.79 -2.25
C SER A 185 -5.11 -22.75 -3.38
N ASP A 186 -5.43 -21.50 -3.07
CA ASP A 186 -5.34 -20.41 -4.04
C ASP A 186 -3.89 -20.22 -4.55
N PHE A 187 -2.90 -20.33 -3.65
CA PHE A 187 -1.48 -20.28 -4.01
C PHE A 187 -1.07 -21.42 -4.95
N GLU A 188 -1.41 -22.67 -4.62
CA GLU A 188 -1.08 -23.82 -5.46
C GLU A 188 -1.73 -23.70 -6.84
N ARG A 189 -3.01 -23.31 -6.88
CA ARG A 189 -3.72 -23.08 -8.14
C ARG A 189 -3.03 -22.00 -8.97
N PHE A 190 -2.67 -20.88 -8.36
CA PHE A 190 -1.97 -19.80 -9.05
C PHE A 190 -0.61 -20.25 -9.59
N SER A 191 0.22 -20.90 -8.76
CA SER A 191 1.54 -21.38 -9.15
C SER A 191 1.45 -22.38 -10.31
N LEU A 192 0.55 -23.35 -10.23
CA LEU A 192 0.37 -24.34 -11.28
C LEU A 192 -0.11 -23.71 -12.59
N VAL A 193 -1.07 -22.77 -12.56
CA VAL A 193 -1.50 -22.07 -13.78
C VAL A 193 -0.36 -21.20 -14.32
N ARG A 194 0.39 -20.52 -13.45
CA ARG A 194 1.55 -19.69 -13.79
C ARG A 194 2.62 -20.48 -14.54
N ASP A 195 2.92 -21.70 -14.10
CA ASP A 195 3.91 -22.58 -14.75
C ASP A 195 3.44 -23.13 -16.11
N LEU A 196 2.13 -23.15 -16.33
CA LEU A 196 1.50 -23.65 -17.57
C LEU A 196 1.29 -22.58 -18.63
N VAL A 197 1.58 -21.30 -18.34
CA VAL A 197 1.37 -20.17 -19.26
C VAL A 197 2.67 -19.37 -19.45
N PRO A 198 2.85 -18.69 -20.59
CA PRO A 198 4.02 -17.82 -20.80
C PRO A 198 4.16 -16.74 -19.72
N SER A 199 5.40 -16.39 -19.38
CA SER A 199 5.73 -15.40 -18.33
C SER A 199 5.13 -14.02 -18.58
N GLU A 200 4.88 -13.67 -19.84
CA GLU A 200 4.37 -12.35 -20.25
C GLU A 200 2.86 -12.21 -19.97
N ILE A 201 2.16 -13.31 -19.67
CA ILE A 201 0.72 -13.30 -19.40
C ILE A 201 0.49 -12.88 -17.95
N ASN A 202 -0.02 -11.68 -17.73
CA ASN A 202 -0.49 -11.29 -16.40
C ASN A 202 -1.80 -12.02 -16.08
N LEU A 203 -1.77 -12.92 -15.08
CA LEU A 203 -2.95 -13.67 -14.67
C LEU A 203 -3.82 -12.77 -13.78
N PRO A 204 -5.12 -12.64 -14.06
CA PRO A 204 -6.02 -11.83 -13.24
C PRO A 204 -6.16 -12.43 -11.84
N THR A 205 -5.89 -11.60 -10.82
CA THR A 205 -5.99 -11.95 -9.39
C THR A 205 -6.90 -10.94 -8.67
N ALA A 206 -7.35 -11.28 -7.46
CA ALA A 206 -8.22 -10.40 -6.67
C ALA A 206 -7.58 -9.02 -6.41
N LEU A 207 -6.27 -8.99 -6.21
CA LEU A 207 -5.42 -7.79 -6.21
C LEU A 207 -4.18 -8.04 -7.07
N ASP A 208 -3.54 -6.97 -7.56
CA ASP A 208 -2.22 -7.07 -8.21
C ASP A 208 -1.23 -7.76 -7.23
N PRO A 209 -0.40 -8.72 -7.69
CA PRO A 209 0.54 -9.43 -6.82
C PRO A 209 1.47 -8.47 -6.05
N ALA A 210 1.60 -8.69 -4.75
CA ALA A 210 2.48 -7.91 -3.88
C ALA A 210 3.71 -8.71 -3.48
N THR A 211 4.83 -8.01 -3.30
CA THR A 211 6.01 -8.53 -2.60
C THR A 211 6.23 -7.69 -1.36
N VAL A 212 6.47 -8.33 -0.23
CA VAL A 212 6.61 -7.66 1.06
C VAL A 212 8.09 -7.53 1.39
N TYR A 213 8.53 -6.30 1.65
CA TYR A 213 9.81 -6.02 2.26
C TYR A 213 9.59 -5.63 3.71
N ALA A 214 10.21 -6.36 4.62
CA ALA A 214 10.12 -6.05 6.03
C ALA A 214 11.48 -6.32 6.70
N PRO A 215 12.11 -5.31 7.32
CA PRO A 215 13.50 -5.40 7.76
C PRO A 215 13.71 -6.29 8.99
N CYS A 216 12.64 -6.79 9.62
CA CYS A 216 12.73 -7.83 10.65
C CYS A 216 12.00 -9.11 10.21
N PRO A 217 12.35 -10.29 10.74
CA PRO A 217 11.68 -11.54 10.41
C PRO A 217 10.27 -11.55 11.01
N HIS A 218 9.30 -11.07 10.26
CA HIS A 218 7.88 -11.09 10.61
C HIS A 218 7.24 -12.48 10.48
N ASP A 219 8.01 -13.50 10.13
CA ASP A 219 7.58 -14.91 10.11
C ASP A 219 7.60 -15.55 11.51
N LEU A 220 8.06 -14.81 12.53
CA LEU A 220 8.07 -15.22 13.94
C LEU A 220 7.09 -14.39 14.76
N GLY A 221 6.70 -14.92 15.93
CA GLY A 221 5.84 -14.20 16.87
C GLY A 221 6.43 -12.84 17.28
N CYS A 222 5.56 -11.90 17.68
CA CYS A 222 5.97 -10.55 18.05
C CYS A 222 7.17 -10.58 19.01
N PRO A 223 8.29 -9.90 18.71
CA PRO A 223 9.52 -9.96 19.52
C PRO A 223 9.32 -9.55 20.99
N LYS A 224 8.31 -8.73 21.27
CA LYS A 224 7.92 -8.31 22.64
C LYS A 224 7.20 -9.38 23.45
N LEU A 225 6.78 -10.48 22.83
CA LEU A 225 6.14 -11.62 23.50
C LEU A 225 7.15 -12.72 23.88
N GLY A 226 8.40 -12.61 23.39
CA GLY A 226 9.49 -13.55 23.68
C GLY A 226 10.38 -13.15 24.86
N SER A 227 9.98 -12.13 25.64
CA SER A 227 10.69 -11.64 26.83
C SER A 227 9.86 -11.80 28.09
#